data_AF-A0A454D3G5-F1
#
_entry.id   AF-A0A454D3G5-F1
#
_cell.length_a   1.000
_cell.length_b   1.000
_cell.length_c   1.000
_cell.angle_alpha   90.00
_cell.angle_beta   90.00
_cell.angle_gamma   90.00
#
_symmetry.space_group_name_H-M   'P 1'
#
loop_
_entity.id
_entity.type
_entity.pdbx_description
1 polymer ?
#
loop_
_entity_poly.entity_id
_entity_poly.type
_entity_poly.pdbx_seq_one_letter_code
_entity_poly.pdbx_strand_id
1 'polypeptide(L)'
;IVEYTANEISERYKFFDQNAIEELKSFPTLFVTENESVETRIGYITDIRVRNSSVVLSYEFDPIFPSLPIGAIESMRVDIDLGRFELSRTHWAVKDEPIFEILMRRGYLNQAQVNAATQRRMPPPPVVKPDSQDDAGFNNSQVFIVHGHDDIAKLDVAS
;
A
#
# COMPACT_ATOMS: atom_id res chain seq x y z
N ILE A 1 -10.49 -22.31 8.94
CA ILE A 1 -10.49 -23.09 7.69
C ILE A 1 -9.84 -22.19 6.64
N VAL A 2 -8.63 -22.53 6.19
CA VAL A 2 -7.89 -21.78 5.16
C VAL A 2 -8.12 -22.54 3.86
N GLU A 3 -9.14 -22.14 3.10
CA GLU A 3 -9.47 -22.79 1.82
C GLU A 3 -9.24 -21.77 0.70
N TYR A 4 -8.33 -22.13 -0.21
CA TYR A 4 -7.98 -21.47 -1.47
C TYR A 4 -7.25 -20.12 -1.40
N THR A 5 -5.98 -20.18 -1.01
CA THR A 5 -4.95 -19.27 -1.55
C THR A 5 -4.14 -20.11 -2.54
N ALA A 6 -3.83 -19.59 -3.73
CA ALA A 6 -2.99 -20.29 -4.72
C ALA A 6 -1.78 -20.93 -4.02
N ASN A 7 -1.46 -22.19 -4.34
CA ASN A 7 -0.51 -23.01 -3.59
C ASN A 7 0.83 -22.28 -3.29
N GLU A 8 1.28 -21.40 -4.17
CA GLU A 8 2.51 -20.61 -4.01
C GLU A 8 2.41 -19.51 -2.92
N ILE A 9 1.25 -18.89 -2.73
CA ILE A 9 1.01 -17.90 -1.68
C ILE A 9 0.76 -18.59 -0.34
N SER A 10 0.07 -19.74 -0.35
CA SER A 10 -0.13 -20.54 0.86
C SER A 10 1.18 -21.06 1.47
N GLU A 11 2.20 -21.32 0.65
CA GLU A 11 3.54 -21.69 1.15
C GLU A 11 4.35 -20.49 1.66
N ARG A 12 4.26 -19.32 1.01
CA ARG A 12 4.99 -18.10 1.43
C ARG A 12 4.51 -17.53 2.76
N TYR A 13 3.22 -17.66 3.06
CA TYR A 13 2.60 -17.17 4.31
C TYR A 13 2.22 -18.30 5.28
N LYS A 14 2.61 -19.55 4.97
CA LYS A 14 2.45 -20.71 5.88
C LYS A 14 3.20 -20.50 7.19
N PHE A 15 4.31 -19.79 7.10
CA PHE A 15 5.06 -19.27 8.23
C PHE A 15 4.75 -17.76 8.26
N PHE A 16 3.89 -17.35 9.20
CA PHE A 16 3.68 -15.95 9.56
C PHE A 16 4.97 -15.40 10.22
N ASP A 17 6.08 -15.45 9.51
CA ASP A 17 7.35 -14.90 9.96
C ASP A 17 7.26 -13.38 9.92
N GLN A 18 8.09 -12.70 10.74
CA GLN A 18 7.98 -11.26 10.94
C GLN A 18 8.02 -10.46 9.63
N ASN A 19 8.84 -10.89 8.67
CA ASN A 19 8.93 -10.24 7.36
C ASN A 19 7.62 -10.31 6.58
N ALA A 20 6.98 -11.48 6.58
CA ALA A 20 5.69 -11.68 5.91
C ALA A 20 4.59 -10.84 6.57
N ILE A 21 4.61 -10.72 7.91
CA ILE A 21 3.69 -9.84 8.64
C ILE A 21 3.87 -8.37 8.28
N GLU A 22 5.12 -7.88 8.24
CA GLU A 22 5.39 -6.49 7.87
C GLU A 22 5.01 -6.20 6.41
N GLU A 23 5.26 -7.16 5.50
CA GLU A 23 4.83 -7.08 4.11
C GLU A 23 3.30 -6.98 4.00
N LEU A 24 2.56 -7.84 4.69
CA LEU A 24 1.09 -7.80 4.71
C LEU A 24 0.53 -6.47 5.22
N LYS A 25 1.15 -5.89 6.25
CA LYS A 25 0.75 -4.57 6.80
C LYS A 25 1.00 -3.42 5.82
N SER A 26 1.90 -3.60 4.85
CA SER A 26 2.21 -2.59 3.83
C SER A 26 1.16 -2.50 2.73
N PHE A 27 0.38 -3.57 2.52
CA PHE A 27 -0.58 -3.63 1.43
C PHE A 27 -1.89 -2.90 1.74
N PRO A 28 -2.45 -2.17 0.76
CA PRO A 28 -3.83 -1.70 0.85
C PRO A 28 -4.78 -2.89 0.94
N THR A 29 -5.80 -2.77 1.80
CA THR A 29 -6.75 -3.84 2.10
C THR A 29 -8.17 -3.35 1.81
N LEU A 30 -8.93 -4.18 1.09
CA LEU A 30 -10.38 -4.01 0.92
C LEU A 30 -11.11 -4.76 2.04
N PHE A 31 -11.93 -4.04 2.80
CA PHE A 31 -12.78 -4.60 3.85
C PHE A 31 -14.19 -4.75 3.30
N VAL A 32 -14.48 -5.96 2.83
CA VAL A 32 -15.75 -6.34 2.18
C VAL A 32 -16.55 -7.20 3.15
N THR A 33 -17.85 -6.94 3.29
CA THR A 33 -18.74 -7.83 4.04
C THR A 33 -19.28 -8.95 3.15
N GLU A 34 -19.71 -10.04 3.76
CA GLU A 34 -20.32 -11.16 3.03
C GLU A 34 -21.50 -10.66 2.18
N ASN A 35 -21.52 -11.09 0.92
CA ASN A 35 -22.46 -10.67 -0.12
C ASN A 35 -22.55 -9.16 -0.35
N GLU A 36 -21.52 -8.38 0.03
CA GLU A 36 -21.50 -6.93 -0.11
C GLU A 36 -22.72 -6.25 0.53
N SER A 37 -23.15 -6.79 1.68
CA SER A 37 -24.33 -6.32 2.42
C SER A 37 -24.23 -4.87 2.89
N VAL A 38 -23.03 -4.32 2.95
CA VAL A 38 -22.76 -2.89 3.18
C VAL A 38 -21.64 -2.42 2.23
N GLU A 39 -21.43 -1.12 2.20
CA GLU A 39 -20.35 -0.50 1.45
C GLU A 39 -18.97 -1.05 1.84
N THR A 40 -18.11 -1.26 0.84
CA THR A 40 -16.73 -1.71 1.07
C THR A 40 -15.86 -0.54 1.51
N ARG A 41 -14.98 -0.77 2.48
CA ARG A 41 -14.03 0.23 2.98
C ARG A 41 -12.61 -0.12 2.57
N ILE A 42 -11.79 0.90 2.31
CA ILE A 42 -10.38 0.75 1.98
C ILE A 42 -9.55 1.20 3.17
N GLY A 43 -8.52 0.43 3.49
CA GLY A 43 -7.65 0.75 4.61
C GLY A 43 -6.42 -0.14 4.63
N TYR A 44 -5.88 -0.34 5.81
CA TYR A 44 -4.67 -1.12 6.00
C TYR A 44 -4.72 -1.91 7.31
N ILE A 45 -4.01 -3.03 7.32
CA ILE A 45 -3.76 -3.80 8.52
C ILE A 45 -2.64 -3.09 9.31
N THR A 46 -2.89 -2.83 10.59
CA THR A 46 -1.95 -2.15 11.49
C THR A 46 -1.23 -3.11 12.43
N ASP A 47 -1.85 -4.25 12.74
CA ASP A 47 -1.28 -5.27 13.62
C ASP A 47 -1.85 -6.65 13.27
N ILE A 48 -0.98 -7.67 13.30
CA ILE A 48 -1.34 -9.08 13.08
C ILE A 48 -0.80 -9.87 14.26
N ARG A 49 -1.69 -10.38 15.11
CA ARG A 49 -1.33 -11.22 16.25
C ARG A 49 -1.79 -12.65 16.02
N VAL A 50 -0.83 -13.54 15.83
CA VAL A 50 -1.07 -14.98 15.73
C VAL A 50 -1.11 -15.59 17.14
N ARG A 51 -2.20 -16.27 17.47
CA ARG A 51 -2.37 -17.12 18.65
C ARG A 51 -2.51 -18.57 18.21
N ASN A 52 -2.33 -19.52 19.13
CA ASN A 52 -2.27 -20.96 18.86
C ASN A 52 -3.32 -21.50 17.85
N SER A 53 -4.53 -20.94 17.81
CA SER A 53 -5.58 -21.33 16.87
C SER A 53 -6.36 -20.16 16.25
N SER A 54 -5.86 -18.92 16.37
CA SER A 54 -6.58 -17.74 15.87
C SER A 54 -5.63 -16.62 15.45
N VAL A 55 -6.06 -15.82 14.49
CA VAL A 55 -5.37 -14.59 14.07
C VAL A 55 -6.24 -13.42 14.48
N VAL A 56 -5.65 -12.46 15.18
CA VAL A 56 -6.29 -11.19 15.53
C VAL A 56 -5.69 -10.10 14.66
N LEU A 57 -6.52 -9.48 13.82
CA LEU A 57 -6.15 -8.36 12.97
C LEU A 57 -6.61 -7.05 13.61
N SER A 58 -5.73 -6.07 13.66
CA SER A 58 -6.10 -4.68 13.88
C SER A 58 -5.93 -3.93 12.57
N TYR A 59 -6.83 -2.99 12.30
CA TYR A 59 -6.85 -2.28 11.03
C TYR A 59 -7.33 -0.84 11.24
N GLU A 60 -7.05 -0.01 10.26
CA GLU A 60 -7.58 1.34 10.15
C GLU A 60 -8.11 1.59 8.74
N PHE A 61 -9.19 2.36 8.64
CA PHE A 61 -9.67 2.83 7.35
C PHE A 61 -8.93 4.11 6.95
N ASP A 62 -8.52 4.20 5.69
CA ASP A 62 -7.87 5.41 5.21
C ASP A 62 -8.95 6.49 4.96
N PRO A 63 -8.89 7.66 5.62
CA PRO A 63 -9.90 8.69 5.47
C PRO A 63 -9.88 9.38 4.09
N ILE A 64 -8.83 9.18 3.29
CA ILE A 64 -8.71 9.77 1.95
C ILE A 64 -9.53 8.98 0.92
N PHE A 65 -9.69 7.67 1.15
CA PHE A 65 -10.41 6.80 0.25
C PHE A 65 -11.91 6.81 0.55
N PRO A 66 -12.77 7.00 -0.47
CA PRO A 66 -14.20 6.90 -0.31
C PRO A 66 -14.61 5.44 -0.03
N SER A 67 -15.78 5.25 0.57
CA SER A 67 -16.44 3.96 0.57
C SER A 67 -16.79 3.56 -0.87
N LEU A 68 -16.63 2.28 -1.20
CA LEU A 68 -17.12 1.74 -2.46
C LEU A 68 -18.59 1.35 -2.30
N PRO A 69 -19.46 1.71 -3.26
CA PRO A 69 -20.88 1.41 -3.18
C PRO A 69 -21.12 -0.11 -3.24
N ILE A 70 -22.26 -0.55 -2.71
CA ILE A 70 -22.71 -1.94 -2.83
C ILE A 70 -22.77 -2.35 -4.30
N GLY A 71 -22.27 -3.54 -4.62
CA GLY A 71 -22.13 -4.07 -5.97
C GLY A 71 -20.80 -3.72 -6.66
N ALA A 72 -19.97 -2.84 -6.09
CA ALA A 72 -18.70 -2.43 -6.69
C ALA A 72 -17.74 -3.62 -6.81
N ILE A 73 -17.58 -4.39 -5.72
CA ILE A 73 -16.66 -5.52 -5.67
C ILE A 73 -17.10 -6.62 -6.64
N GLU A 74 -18.38 -6.96 -6.67
CA GLU A 74 -18.90 -7.96 -7.62
C GLU A 74 -18.74 -7.48 -9.07
N SER A 75 -18.96 -6.18 -9.35
CA SER A 75 -18.83 -5.63 -10.71
C SER A 75 -17.39 -5.68 -11.27
N MET A 76 -16.40 -5.70 -10.37
CA MET A 76 -14.98 -5.77 -10.72
C MET A 76 -14.36 -7.13 -10.38
N ARG A 77 -15.16 -8.16 -10.09
CA ARG A 77 -14.69 -9.49 -9.66
C ARG A 77 -13.57 -10.07 -10.53
N VAL A 78 -13.62 -9.86 -11.84
CA VAL A 78 -12.63 -10.41 -12.78
C VAL A 78 -11.32 -9.64 -12.69
N ASP A 79 -11.40 -8.33 -12.43
CA ASP A 79 -10.22 -7.46 -12.35
C ASP A 79 -9.40 -7.74 -11.09
N ILE A 80 -10.06 -8.12 -9.99
CA ILE A 80 -9.43 -8.44 -8.69
C ILE A 80 -9.32 -9.95 -8.43
N ASP A 81 -9.39 -10.76 -9.49
CA ASP A 81 -9.34 -12.23 -9.45
C ASP A 81 -10.22 -12.87 -8.34
N LEU A 82 -11.42 -12.34 -8.14
CA LEU A 82 -12.35 -12.81 -7.11
C LEU A 82 -13.16 -14.01 -7.61
N GLY A 83 -12.96 -15.17 -6.98
CA GLY A 83 -13.66 -16.42 -7.27
C GLY A 83 -15.17 -16.37 -6.99
N ARG A 84 -15.95 -17.29 -7.58
CA ARG A 84 -17.45 -17.28 -7.54
C ARG A 84 -18.05 -17.36 -6.15
N PHE A 85 -17.33 -17.93 -5.20
CA PHE A 85 -17.82 -18.17 -3.85
C PHE A 85 -17.00 -17.44 -2.78
N GLU A 86 -16.06 -16.56 -3.16
CA GLU A 86 -15.17 -15.89 -2.20
C GLU A 86 -15.90 -14.87 -1.31
N LEU A 87 -17.05 -14.35 -1.73
CA LEU A 87 -17.88 -13.44 -0.91
C LEU A 87 -18.90 -14.17 -0.01
N SER A 88 -18.99 -15.50 -0.10
CA SER A 88 -20.01 -16.30 0.60
C SER A 88 -19.62 -16.73 2.01
N ARG A 89 -18.34 -16.58 2.38
CA ARG A 89 -17.79 -16.93 3.70
C ARG A 89 -16.69 -15.93 4.04
N THR A 90 -16.53 -15.64 5.32
CA THR A 90 -15.40 -14.85 5.83
C THR A 90 -14.07 -15.53 5.45
N HIS A 91 -13.40 -14.95 4.46
CA HIS A 91 -12.09 -15.38 3.95
C HIS A 91 -11.19 -14.17 3.77
N TRP A 92 -9.88 -14.36 3.92
CA TRP A 92 -8.88 -13.35 3.59
C TRP A 92 -7.98 -13.95 2.51
N ALA A 93 -7.71 -13.17 1.47
CA ALA A 93 -6.82 -13.54 0.39
C ALA A 93 -5.84 -12.42 0.16
N VAL A 94 -4.59 -12.78 -0.12
CA VAL A 94 -3.60 -11.88 -0.70
C VAL A 94 -3.60 -12.18 -2.18
N LYS A 95 -3.83 -11.16 -2.99
CA LYS A 95 -3.86 -11.27 -4.44
C LYS A 95 -2.90 -10.26 -5.06
N ASP A 96 -2.39 -10.55 -6.24
CA ASP A 96 -1.28 -9.81 -6.88
C ASP A 96 -1.80 -8.95 -8.04
N GLU A 97 -2.81 -8.13 -7.76
CA GLU A 97 -3.38 -7.20 -8.74
C GLU A 97 -3.17 -5.74 -8.32
N PRO A 98 -2.98 -4.83 -9.29
CA PRO A 98 -2.75 -3.41 -9.02
C PRO A 98 -4.04 -2.73 -8.58
N ILE A 99 -4.43 -2.91 -7.32
CA ILE A 99 -5.78 -2.54 -6.84
C ILE A 99 -6.10 -1.06 -7.04
N PHE A 100 -5.12 -0.16 -6.85
CA PHE A 100 -5.34 1.26 -7.08
C PHE A 100 -5.58 1.59 -8.56
N GLU A 101 -4.90 0.92 -9.48
CA GLU A 101 -5.14 1.12 -10.91
C GLU A 101 -6.54 0.64 -11.31
N ILE A 102 -6.96 -0.51 -10.78
CA ILE A 102 -8.29 -1.07 -11.01
C ILE A 102 -9.36 -0.09 -10.51
N LEU A 103 -9.23 0.39 -9.28
CA LEU A 103 -10.17 1.32 -8.66
C LEU A 103 -10.20 2.68 -9.40
N MET A 104 -9.06 3.17 -9.88
CA MET A 104 -9.01 4.39 -10.69
C MET A 104 -9.68 4.19 -12.06
N ARG A 105 -9.41 3.08 -12.74
CA ARG A 105 -10.03 2.74 -14.04
C ARG A 105 -11.55 2.60 -13.93
N ARG A 106 -12.03 2.08 -12.81
CA ARG A 106 -13.47 1.96 -12.51
C ARG A 106 -14.10 3.28 -12.01
N GLY A 107 -13.30 4.32 -11.80
CA GLY A 107 -13.76 5.65 -11.39
C GLY A 107 -14.05 5.79 -9.88
N TYR A 108 -13.63 4.83 -9.06
CA TYR A 108 -13.80 4.88 -7.61
C TYR A 108 -12.72 5.71 -6.91
N LEU A 109 -11.54 5.80 -7.51
CA LEU A 109 -10.41 6.60 -7.03
C LEU A 109 -9.91 7.54 -8.12
N ASN A 110 -9.19 8.57 -7.70
CA ASN A 110 -8.38 9.40 -8.59
C ASN A 110 -6.91 9.42 -8.15
N GLN A 111 -6.03 9.88 -9.05
CA GLN A 111 -4.59 9.91 -8.81
C GLN A 111 -4.21 10.77 -7.60
N ALA A 112 -4.94 11.86 -7.33
CA ALA A 112 -4.65 12.74 -6.20
C ALA A 112 -4.91 12.03 -4.86
N GLN A 113 -5.98 11.23 -4.77
CA GLN A 113 -6.28 10.41 -3.58
C GLN A 113 -5.21 9.37 -3.33
N VAL A 114 -4.78 8.64 -4.38
CA VAL A 114 -3.72 7.63 -4.27
C VAL A 114 -2.41 8.29 -3.80
N ASN A 115 -2.00 9.39 -4.43
CA ASN A 115 -0.79 10.12 -4.05
C ASN A 115 -0.84 10.62 -2.61
N ALA A 116 -1.96 11.19 -2.18
CA ALA A 116 -2.14 11.70 -0.82
C ALA A 116 -2.08 10.56 0.22
N ALA A 117 -2.71 9.43 -0.05
CA ALA A 117 -2.67 8.25 0.81
C ALA A 117 -1.25 7.67 0.91
N THR A 118 -0.54 7.55 -0.22
CA THR A 118 0.86 7.09 -0.23
C THR A 118 1.76 8.04 0.58
N GLN A 119 1.65 9.36 0.39
CA GLN A 119 2.44 10.35 1.13
C GLN A 119 2.17 10.31 2.64
N ARG A 120 0.92 10.07 3.05
CA ARG A 120 0.55 9.95 4.47
C ARG A 120 1.20 8.72 5.13
N ARG A 121 1.47 7.67 4.36
CA ARG A 121 2.02 6.40 4.83
C ARG A 121 3.53 6.32 4.71
N MET A 122 4.15 7.15 3.88
CA MET A 122 5.60 7.31 3.90
C MET A 122 6.01 7.84 5.28
N PRO A 123 7.02 7.23 5.95
CA PRO A 123 7.61 7.87 7.10
C PRO A 123 8.05 9.29 6.68
N PRO A 124 7.85 10.31 7.54
CA PRO A 124 8.36 11.63 7.22
C PRO A 124 9.83 11.50 6.84
N PRO A 125 10.30 12.21 5.79
CA PRO A 125 11.72 12.18 5.44
C PRO A 125 12.52 12.42 6.71
N PRO A 126 13.62 11.67 6.95
CA PRO A 126 14.38 11.79 8.17
C PRO A 126 14.69 13.27 8.37
N VAL A 127 14.11 13.85 9.42
CA VAL A 127 14.42 15.22 9.80
C VAL A 127 15.87 15.17 10.25
N VAL A 128 16.79 15.51 9.35
CA VAL A 128 18.17 15.79 9.72
C VAL A 128 18.07 16.98 10.67
N LYS A 129 18.05 16.71 11.96
CA LYS A 129 18.11 17.76 12.98
C LYS A 129 19.43 18.47 12.71
N PRO A 130 19.44 19.79 12.40
CA PRO A 130 20.69 20.51 12.43
C PRO A 130 21.24 20.36 13.84
N ASP A 131 22.44 19.78 13.96
CA ASP A 131 23.16 19.66 15.22
C ASP A 131 23.17 21.05 15.85
N SER A 132 22.39 21.21 16.92
CA SER A 132 22.29 22.46 17.65
C SER A 132 23.32 22.42 18.76
N GLN A 133 24.58 22.56 18.38
CA GLN A 133 25.69 22.99 19.23
C GLN A 133 26.62 23.87 18.40
N ASP A 134 26.28 25.15 18.30
CA ASP A 134 27.05 26.23 18.94
C ASP A 134 26.68 27.59 18.33
N ASP A 135 26.58 28.55 19.25
CA ASP A 135 26.30 29.96 19.04
C ASP A 135 27.44 30.61 18.22
N ALA A 136 27.34 30.60 16.90
CA ALA A 136 28.19 31.40 16.03
C ALA A 136 27.40 31.76 14.76
N GLY A 137 27.19 33.07 14.55
CA GLY A 137 26.38 33.61 13.46
C GLY A 137 26.70 33.01 12.09
N PHE A 138 25.67 32.89 11.25
CA PHE A 138 25.77 32.40 9.88
C PHE A 138 26.93 33.06 9.12
N ASN A 139 27.89 32.26 8.70
CA ASN A 139 29.04 32.71 7.92
C ASN A 139 28.62 32.96 6.46
N ASN A 140 28.31 34.21 6.12
CA ASN A 140 27.97 34.64 4.76
C ASN A 140 29.17 34.59 3.77
N SER A 141 30.33 34.08 4.19
CA SER A 141 31.51 33.90 3.33
C SER A 141 31.67 32.47 2.82
N GLN A 142 30.73 31.56 3.12
CA GLN A 142 30.78 30.17 2.66
C GLN A 142 29.81 29.94 1.50
N VAL A 143 30.32 29.42 0.38
CA VAL A 143 29.53 29.02 -0.79
C VAL A 143 29.63 27.52 -0.99
N PHE A 144 28.49 26.87 -1.21
CA PHE A 144 28.40 25.46 -1.57
C PHE A 144 28.52 25.34 -3.09
N ILE A 145 29.66 24.82 -3.56
CA ILE A 145 29.92 24.64 -4.99
C ILE A 145 29.74 23.16 -5.33
N VAL A 146 28.83 22.87 -6.25
CA VAL A 146 28.67 21.53 -6.83
C VAL A 146 29.40 21.52 -8.17
N HIS A 147 30.42 20.67 -8.31
CA HIS A 147 31.04 20.38 -9.61
C HIS A 147 30.69 18.95 -10.04
N GLY A 148 30.28 18.79 -11.29
CA GLY A 148 30.15 17.48 -11.94
C GLY A 148 31.46 17.12 -12.62
N HIS A 149 31.92 15.89 -12.47
CA HIS A 149 32.92 15.33 -13.39
C HIS A 149 32.13 14.72 -14.55
N ASP A 150 32.01 15.47 -15.64
CA ASP A 150 31.42 14.99 -16.89
C ASP A 150 32.20 13.78 -17.40
N ASP A 151 31.47 12.72 -17.77
CA ASP A 151 31.78 11.91 -18.95
C ASP A 151 30.55 11.01 -19.23
N ILE A 152 29.61 11.50 -20.05
CA ILE A 152 29.11 10.81 -21.25
C ILE A 152 28.46 11.86 -22.17
N ALA A 153 29.28 12.31 -23.11
CA ALA A 153 29.03 12.52 -24.53
C ALA A 153 27.65 13.06 -24.97
N LYS A 154 27.71 14.32 -25.43
CA LYS A 154 27.01 14.81 -26.63
C LYS A 154 26.96 13.74 -27.72
N LEU A 155 25.76 13.33 -28.12
CA LEU A 155 25.48 12.97 -29.50
C LEU A 155 24.42 13.94 -30.01
N ASP A 156 24.93 15.04 -30.53
CA ASP A 156 24.25 15.90 -31.46
C ASP A 156 24.46 15.28 -32.84
N VAL A 157 23.38 14.83 -33.49
CA VAL A 157 23.33 14.75 -34.96
C VAL A 157 21.97 15.28 -35.36
N ALA A 158 21.94 16.54 -35.76
CA ALA A 158 20.99 17.05 -36.73
C ALA A 158 21.75 17.28 -38.05
N SER A 159 21.47 16.46 -39.06
CA SER A 159 21.52 16.75 -40.51
C SER A 159 20.96 15.55 -41.27
#